data_AF-A0AAJ1SQ98-F1
#
_entry.id   AF-A0AAJ1SQ98-F1
#
_cell.length_a   1.000
_cell.length_b   1.000
_cell.length_c   1.000
_cell.angle_alpha   90.00
_cell.angle_beta   90.00
_cell.angle_gamma   90.00
#
_symmetry.space_group_name_H-M   'P 1'
#
loop_
_entity.id
_entity.type
_entity.pdbx_description
1 polymer ?
#
loop_
_entity_poly.entity_id
_entity_poly.type
_entity_poly.pdbx_seq_one_letter_code
_entity_poly.pdbx_strand_id
1 'polypeptide(L)' 'SKGYRLHTISTTNGGSKGFGGGDRIQATLVFESL' A
#
# COMPACT_ATOMS: atom_id res chain seq x y z
N SER A 1 23.18 4.72 10.26
CA SER A 1 21.86 4.12 9.98
C SER A 1 20.79 5.07 10.52
N LYS A 2 20.14 5.87 9.68
CA LYS A 2 18.87 6.49 10.10
C LYS A 2 17.84 5.37 10.02
N GLY A 3 17.66 4.67 11.16
CA GLY A 3 16.90 3.43 11.22
C GLY A 3 15.45 3.75 10.96
N TYR A 4 14.93 3.38 9.81
CA TYR A 4 13.49 3.34 9.59
C TYR A 4 13.09 1.88 9.47
N ARG A 5 12.22 1.43 10.35
CA ARG A 5 11.61 0.11 10.25
C ARG A 5 10.25 0.30 9.63
N LEU A 6 10.00 -0.47 8.58
CA LEU A 6 8.65 -0.62 8.07
C LEU A 6 7.78 -1.16 9.20
N HIS A 7 6.81 -0.37 9.63
CA HIS A 7 5.91 -0.74 10.73
C HIS A 7 4.70 -1.51 10.17
N THR A 8 4.09 -0.98 9.11
CA THR A 8 2.88 -1.57 8.51
C THR A 8 2.82 -1.32 7.00
N ILE A 9 2.39 -2.35 6.26
CA ILE A 9 1.94 -2.24 4.88
C ILE A 9 0.42 -2.43 4.88
N SER A 10 -0.31 -1.50 4.27
CA SER A 10 -1.75 -1.67 4.00
C SER A 10 -2.02 -1.49 2.52
N THR A 11 -2.61 -2.51 1.89
CA THR A 11 -3.05 -2.48 0.50
C THR A 11 -4.56 -2.30 0.47
N THR A 12 -5.07 -1.25 -0.17
CA THR A 12 -6.51 -1.07 -0.36
C THR A 12 -6.88 -1.54 -1.77
N ASN A 13 -7.69 -2.58 -1.84
CA ASN A 13 -8.37 -2.98 -3.07
C ASN A 13 -9.65 -2.14 -3.19
N GLY A 14 -9.58 -1.02 -3.92
CA GLY A 14 -10.82 -0.39 -4.39
C GLY A 14 -11.50 -1.39 -5.32
N GLY A 15 -12.55 -2.07 -4.83
CA GLY A 15 -13.24 -3.15 -5.54
C GLY A 15 -13.34 -2.87 -7.03
N SER A 16 -12.62 -3.66 -7.81
CA SER A 16 -12.52 -3.53 -9.25
C SER A 16 -13.92 -3.66 -9.85
N LYS A 17 -14.47 -2.56 -10.37
CA LYS A 17 -15.59 -2.63 -11.32
C LYS A 17 -15.04 -3.02 -12.69
N GLY A 18 -14.48 -4.23 -12.76
CA GLY A 18 -13.82 -4.74 -13.96
C GLY A 18 -14.78 -5.52 -14.85
N PHE A 19 -15.39 -4.84 -15.82
CA PHE A 19 -15.76 -5.45 -17.10
C PHE A 19 -14.88 -4.87 -18.25
N GLY A 20 -13.66 -4.42 -17.95
CA GLY A 20 -12.70 -3.99 -18.98
C GLY A 20 -11.76 -2.82 -18.64
N GLY A 21 -11.02 -2.83 -17.52
CA GLY A 21 -10.01 -1.79 -17.27
C GLY A 21 -9.16 -2.12 -16.04
N GLY A 22 -7.85 -2.22 -16.24
CA GLY A 22 -6.89 -2.85 -15.33
C GLY A 22 -6.92 -2.37 -13.88
N ASP A 23 -6.60 -3.30 -12.99
CA ASP A 23 -6.69 -3.12 -11.54
C ASP A 23 -5.78 -1.98 -11.08
N ARG A 24 -6.39 -0.94 -10.53
CA ARG A 24 -5.68 0.10 -9.77
C ARG A 24 -5.68 -0.29 -8.31
N ILE A 25 -4.52 -0.68 -7.81
CA ILE A 25 -4.32 -1.00 -6.40
C ILE A 25 -3.58 0.19 -5.78
N GLN A 26 -4.14 0.70 -4.68
CA GLN A 26 -3.46 1.71 -3.86
C GLN A 26 -2.82 1.00 -2.66
N ALA A 27 -1.60 1.41 -2.32
CA ALA A 27 -0.89 0.90 -1.15
C ALA A 27 -0.34 2.05 -0.31
N THR A 28 -0.49 1.93 1.00
CA THR A 28 0.05 2.86 2.00
C THR A 28 1.15 2.16 2.79
N LEU A 29 2.33 2.77 2.83
CA LEU A 29 3.52 2.27 3.53
C LEU A 29 3.81 3.18 4.72
N VAL A 30 3.79 2.62 5.94
CA VAL A 30 4.09 3.35 7.18
C VAL A 30 5.45 2.94 7.69
N PHE A 31 6.35 3.91 7.80
CA PHE A 31 7.69 3.73 8.34
C PHE A 31 7.79 4.44 9.69
N GLU A 32 8.30 3.73 10.69
CA GLU A 32 8.64 4.31 11.98
C GLU A 32 10.15 4.55 12.07
N SER A 33 10.54 5.64 12.73
CA SER A 33 11.93 5.80 13.16
C SER A 33 12.23 4.78 14.24
N LEU A 34 13.42 4.17 14.17
CA LEU A 34 14.04 3.47 15.29
C LEU A 34 14.39 4.47 16.40
#